data_AF-A0A5J9WTQ2-F1
#
_entry.id   AF-A0A5J9WTQ2-F1
#
_cell.length_a   1.000
_cell.length_b   1.000
_cell.length_c   1.000
_cell.angle_alpha   90.00
_cell.angle_beta   90.00
_cell.angle_gamma   90.00
#
_symmetry.space_group_name_H-M   'P 1'
#
loop_
_entity.id
_entity.type
_entity.pdbx_description
1 polymer ?
#
loop_
_entity_poly.entity_id
_entity_poly.type
_entity_poly.pdbx_seq_one_letter_code
_entity_poly.pdbx_strand_id
1 'polypeptide(L)'
;MVLTDGPELPLTTCPMDLLQIFSVKVMEIKGALQWPLDVYGHVAVRDSLDHKRIYLFRRKREDCQALSSPQASTSSSDSSLKLTGPSRAIALIDPVIFEVDLKVKSKGSPFECDDKVLSYHAYCYHNIIHRYDAGFARKQVESTEHSTMEFMFAHLNQAVEATIQIRVDEGSSDFKARVAAATAGIDEEVVLLNSLDRKVVVDENGLVTLQRRVVVVAEKSMLTVSVEATDGEGGDIITKKLNFRPRVALRSKALYKFGFCNLSVVVAWSMVP
;
A
#
# COMPACT_ATOMS: atom_id res chain seq x y z
N MET A 1 -17.19 -18.95 -8.08
CA MET A 1 -17.29 -18.73 -9.55
C MET A 1 -16.89 -17.29 -9.83
N VAL A 2 -15.88 -17.06 -10.67
CA VAL A 2 -15.40 -15.71 -11.01
C VAL A 2 -16.08 -15.31 -12.32
N LEU A 3 -16.87 -14.22 -12.30
CA LEU A 3 -17.55 -13.67 -13.46
C LEU A 3 -16.69 -12.57 -14.11
N THR A 4 -16.75 -12.47 -15.45
CA THR A 4 -15.92 -11.58 -16.28
C THR A 4 -16.78 -10.79 -17.25
N ASP A 5 -16.58 -9.47 -17.34
CA ASP A 5 -17.15 -8.60 -18.38
C ASP A 5 -16.08 -7.63 -18.91
N GLY A 6 -16.00 -7.47 -20.24
CA GLY A 6 -15.27 -6.38 -20.91
C GLY A 6 -14.56 -6.78 -22.23
N PRO A 7 -14.04 -5.80 -23.00
CA PRO A 7 -13.47 -5.99 -24.33
C PRO A 7 -12.03 -6.55 -24.30
N GLU A 8 -11.66 -7.27 -25.37
CA GLU A 8 -10.32 -7.81 -25.59
C GLU A 8 -9.35 -6.71 -26.09
N LEU A 9 -8.14 -6.67 -25.53
CA LEU A 9 -7.07 -5.76 -25.95
C LEU A 9 -6.22 -6.39 -27.08
N PRO A 10 -5.59 -5.58 -27.95
CA PRO A 10 -4.78 -6.09 -29.06
C PRO A 10 -3.61 -6.95 -28.59
N LEU A 11 -3.33 -8.03 -29.34
CA LEU A 11 -2.34 -9.09 -29.06
C LEU A 11 -0.87 -8.64 -28.92
N THR A 12 -0.56 -7.34 -29.04
CA THR A 12 0.81 -6.80 -29.09
C THR A 12 1.24 -6.05 -27.83
N THR A 13 0.39 -5.90 -26.83
CA THR A 13 0.74 -5.25 -25.57
C THR A 13 1.28 -6.28 -24.58
N CYS A 14 2.59 -6.31 -24.37
CA CYS A 14 3.21 -7.15 -23.35
C CYS A 14 3.20 -6.42 -21.99
N PRO A 15 2.89 -7.11 -20.88
CA PRO A 15 3.03 -6.54 -19.54
C PRO A 15 4.45 -6.00 -19.31
N MET A 16 4.54 -4.80 -18.75
CA MET A 16 5.80 -4.15 -18.42
C MET A 16 6.30 -4.57 -17.03
N ASP A 17 7.56 -4.26 -16.74
CA ASP A 17 8.12 -4.44 -15.41
C ASP A 17 7.56 -3.33 -14.50
N LEU A 18 7.06 -3.70 -13.31
CA LEU A 18 6.37 -2.78 -12.39
C LEU A 18 6.93 -2.90 -10.96
N LEU A 19 6.77 -1.83 -10.18
CA LEU A 19 7.22 -1.77 -8.79
C LEU A 19 6.04 -1.91 -7.80
N GLN A 20 6.09 -2.92 -6.94
CA GLN A 20 5.19 -3.08 -5.80
C GLN A 20 5.78 -2.43 -4.56
N ILE A 21 5.08 -1.47 -3.95
CA ILE A 21 5.49 -0.89 -2.66
C ILE A 21 4.76 -1.59 -1.50
N PHE A 22 5.49 -2.09 -0.51
CA PHE A 22 4.91 -2.72 0.68
C PHE A 22 4.83 -1.73 1.85
N SER A 23 5.96 -1.16 2.26
CA SER A 23 6.01 -0.28 3.42
C SER A 23 7.13 0.76 3.35
N VAL A 24 6.97 1.83 4.12
CA VAL A 24 8.00 2.84 4.39
C VAL A 24 8.02 3.06 5.91
N LYS A 25 9.20 2.91 6.53
CA LYS A 25 9.33 2.91 7.99
C LYS A 25 10.45 3.85 8.43
N VAL A 26 10.27 4.46 9.61
CA VAL A 26 11.34 5.17 10.30
C VAL A 26 12.00 4.18 11.25
N MET A 27 13.25 3.82 10.95
CA MET A 27 14.01 2.84 11.73
C MET A 27 14.70 3.49 12.93
N GLU A 28 15.19 4.70 12.73
CA GLU A 28 15.97 5.43 13.73
C GLU A 28 15.74 6.93 13.55
N ILE A 29 15.71 7.67 14.66
CA ILE A 29 15.80 9.12 14.69
C ILE A 29 17.17 9.54 15.19
N LYS A 30 17.70 10.63 14.65
CA LYS A 30 19.02 11.17 14.95
C LYS A 30 18.91 12.63 15.37
N GLY A 31 20.00 13.15 15.95
CA GLY A 31 20.07 14.53 16.41
C GLY A 31 19.08 14.82 17.54
N ALA A 32 18.35 15.93 17.43
CA ALA A 32 17.48 16.45 18.49
C ALA A 32 15.99 16.04 18.35
N LEU A 33 15.68 15.01 17.56
CA LEU A 33 14.33 14.45 17.46
C LEU A 33 14.06 13.50 18.64
N GLN A 34 12.81 13.43 19.10
CA GLN A 34 12.40 12.54 20.17
C GLN A 34 11.04 11.92 19.86
N TRP A 35 10.91 10.62 20.11
CA TRP A 35 9.62 9.91 20.03
C TRP A 35 8.65 10.39 21.13
N PRO A 36 7.32 10.33 20.91
CA PRO A 36 6.65 10.07 19.63
C PRO A 36 6.75 11.25 18.66
N LEU A 37 6.63 10.98 17.36
CA LEU A 37 6.71 11.98 16.29
C LEU A 37 5.33 12.25 15.69
N ASP A 38 4.98 13.52 15.51
CA ASP A 38 3.84 13.92 14.67
C ASP A 38 4.33 14.26 13.26
N VAL A 39 4.28 13.28 12.36
CA VAL A 39 4.89 13.35 11.03
C VAL A 39 3.91 13.80 9.97
N TYR A 40 4.32 14.75 9.13
CA TYR A 40 3.62 15.17 7.93
C TYR A 40 4.58 15.40 6.76
N GLY A 41 4.05 15.70 5.58
CA GLY A 41 4.82 15.85 4.35
C GLY A 41 4.43 14.78 3.33
N HIS A 42 5.39 14.33 2.52
CA HIS A 42 5.14 13.32 1.52
C HIS A 42 6.33 12.39 1.25
N VAL A 43 5.97 11.19 0.80
CA VAL A 43 6.85 10.26 0.11
C VAL A 43 6.20 9.96 -1.23
N ALA A 44 6.93 10.15 -2.33
CA ALA A 44 6.42 9.92 -3.68
C ALA A 44 7.45 9.19 -4.53
N VAL A 45 6.97 8.53 -5.58
CA VAL A 45 7.81 7.95 -6.62
C VAL A 45 7.51 8.63 -7.94
N ARG A 46 8.54 8.88 -8.75
CA ARG A 46 8.39 9.29 -10.15
C ARG A 46 8.88 8.18 -11.04
N ASP A 47 8.01 7.73 -11.94
CA ASP A 47 8.40 6.93 -13.10
C ASP A 47 8.51 7.80 -14.35
N SER A 48 8.92 7.19 -15.46
CA SER A 48 9.11 7.88 -16.73
C SER A 48 7.88 7.94 -17.63
N LEU A 49 6.70 7.49 -17.16
CA LEU A 49 5.48 7.57 -17.96
C LEU A 49 4.99 9.01 -18.12
N ASP A 50 4.93 9.74 -17.01
CA ASP A 50 4.47 11.13 -16.99
C ASP A 50 5.34 12.05 -16.12
N HIS A 51 6.38 11.49 -15.47
CA HIS A 51 7.25 12.17 -14.51
C HIS A 51 6.52 12.85 -13.35
N LYS A 52 5.25 12.52 -13.12
CA LYS A 52 4.44 13.07 -12.02
C LYS A 52 4.71 12.29 -10.75
N ARG A 53 4.46 12.94 -9.62
CA ARG A 53 4.55 12.32 -8.30
C ARG A 53 3.42 11.34 -8.10
N ILE A 54 3.78 10.06 -7.97
CA ILE A 54 2.92 9.01 -7.48
C ILE A 54 3.11 8.98 -5.97
N TYR A 55 2.23 9.65 -5.23
CA TYR A 55 2.32 9.74 -3.78
C TYR A 55 2.07 8.38 -3.13
N LEU A 56 3.01 7.92 -2.29
CA LEU A 56 2.86 6.76 -1.42
C LEU A 56 2.29 7.16 -0.07
N PHE A 57 2.79 8.28 0.46
CA PHE A 57 2.35 8.92 1.69
C PHE A 57 2.20 10.41 1.42
N ARG A 58 1.11 11.02 1.90
CA ARG A 58 0.93 12.47 1.83
C ARG A 58 0.00 12.92 2.95
N ARG A 59 0.52 13.74 3.86
CA ARG A 59 -0.23 14.34 4.96
C ARG A 59 0.11 15.81 5.09
N LYS A 60 -0.91 16.62 5.40
CA LYS A 60 -0.71 18.04 5.73
C LYS A 60 -0.32 18.17 7.20
N ARG A 61 0.20 19.34 7.58
CA ARG A 61 0.60 19.63 8.96
C ARG A 61 -0.56 19.52 9.96
N GLU A 62 -1.79 19.79 9.52
CA GLU A 62 -2.99 19.72 10.36
C GLU A 62 -3.46 18.27 10.59
N ASP A 63 -3.05 17.33 9.73
CA ASP A 63 -3.41 15.91 9.77
C ASP A 63 -2.14 15.05 9.88
N CYS A 64 -1.29 15.35 10.87
CA CYS A 64 -0.07 14.59 11.13
C CYS A 64 -0.40 13.13 11.49
N GLN A 65 0.52 12.23 11.17
CA GLN A 65 0.50 10.86 11.70
C GLN A 65 1.44 10.78 12.91
N ALA A 66 0.89 10.37 14.05
CA ALA A 66 1.69 9.98 15.20
C ALA A 66 2.43 8.67 14.92
N LEU A 67 3.74 8.66 15.17
CA LEU A 67 4.61 7.48 15.12
C LEU A 67 5.27 7.27 16.49
N SER A 68 5.42 6.01 16.89
CA SER A 68 6.03 5.62 18.16
C SER A 68 7.38 4.93 17.93
N SER A 69 8.18 4.86 19.00
CA SER A 69 9.51 4.23 18.95
C SER A 69 9.42 2.76 18.51
N PRO A 70 10.22 2.32 17.52
CA PRO A 70 10.29 0.93 17.09
C PRO A 70 10.68 -0.05 18.21
N GLN A 71 11.36 0.44 19.25
CA GLN A 71 11.84 -0.37 20.38
C GLN A 71 10.80 -0.52 21.50
N ALA A 72 9.82 0.38 21.57
CA ALA A 72 8.80 0.41 22.63
C ALA A 72 7.51 -0.32 22.22
N SER A 73 7.30 -0.55 20.93
CA SER A 73 6.11 -1.20 20.39
C SER A 73 6.30 -2.71 20.27
N THR A 74 5.36 -3.48 20.82
CA THR A 74 5.22 -4.93 20.56
C THR A 74 4.76 -5.23 19.12
N SER A 75 4.36 -4.20 18.37
CA SER A 75 3.96 -4.27 16.95
C SER A 75 4.95 -3.50 16.07
N SER A 76 5.45 -4.10 15.00
CA SER A 76 6.39 -3.46 14.06
C SER A 76 5.74 -2.37 13.17
N SER A 77 4.44 -2.14 13.32
CA SER A 77 3.66 -1.17 12.54
C SER A 77 3.73 0.26 13.08
N ASP A 78 4.14 0.47 14.34
CA ASP A 78 3.96 1.77 15.00
C ASP A 78 4.96 2.84 14.55
N SER A 79 6.04 2.45 13.89
CA SER A 79 6.99 3.34 13.21
C SER A 79 6.81 3.40 11.69
N SER A 80 5.78 2.73 11.16
CA SER A 80 5.49 2.66 9.71
C SER A 80 4.57 3.79 9.27
N LEU A 81 4.86 4.41 8.13
CA LEU A 81 3.97 5.40 7.52
C LEU A 81 2.70 4.70 7.01
N LYS A 82 1.53 5.29 7.27
CA LYS A 82 0.25 4.83 6.72
C LYS A 82 0.15 5.25 5.27
N LEU A 83 0.64 4.37 4.39
CA LEU A 83 0.63 4.60 2.95
C LEU A 83 -0.80 4.60 2.43
N THR A 84 -1.12 5.56 1.57
CA THR A 84 -2.42 5.67 0.87
C THR A 84 -2.32 5.40 -0.62
N GLY A 85 -1.10 5.42 -1.15
CA GLY A 85 -0.82 5.11 -2.54
C GLY A 85 -0.11 3.77 -2.75
N PRO A 86 0.35 3.51 -3.97
CA PRO A 86 0.25 4.42 -5.11
C PRO A 86 -1.18 4.49 -5.68
N SER A 87 -1.50 5.54 -6.42
CA SER A 87 -2.82 5.71 -7.07
C SER A 87 -2.96 4.94 -8.38
N ARG A 88 -1.81 4.53 -8.96
CA ARG A 88 -1.61 3.69 -10.14
C ARG A 88 -0.32 2.90 -9.96
N ALA A 89 -0.10 1.81 -10.67
CA ALA A 89 1.16 1.09 -10.63
C ALA A 89 2.33 1.98 -11.15
N ILE A 90 3.52 1.71 -10.63
CA ILE A 90 4.76 2.44 -10.94
C ILE A 90 5.48 1.64 -12.02
N ALA A 91 5.67 2.24 -13.20
CA ALA A 91 6.35 1.56 -14.31
C ALA A 91 7.87 1.65 -14.19
N LEU A 92 8.54 0.53 -14.49
CA LEU A 92 9.99 0.41 -14.50
C LEU A 92 10.52 0.41 -15.95
N ILE A 93 10.19 1.45 -16.71
CA ILE A 93 10.75 1.68 -18.06
C ILE A 93 12.18 2.23 -17.92
N ASP A 94 12.31 3.31 -17.15
CA ASP A 94 13.58 3.92 -16.75
C ASP A 94 13.77 3.82 -15.23
N PRO A 95 14.96 4.16 -14.69
CA PRO A 95 15.15 4.27 -13.26
C PRO A 95 14.13 5.22 -12.62
N VAL A 96 13.52 4.77 -11.51
CA VAL A 96 12.52 5.56 -10.79
C VAL A 96 13.17 6.35 -9.67
N ILE A 97 12.60 7.51 -9.37
CA ILE A 97 13.11 8.39 -8.31
C ILE A 97 12.13 8.37 -7.14
N PHE A 98 12.63 7.96 -5.97
CA PHE A 98 11.93 8.15 -4.71
C PHE A 98 12.24 9.54 -4.18
N GLU A 99 11.21 10.33 -3.92
CA GLU A 99 11.30 11.66 -3.30
C GLU A 99 10.71 11.59 -1.89
N VAL A 100 11.47 12.09 -0.92
CA VAL A 100 11.10 12.13 0.50
C VAL A 100 11.21 13.56 1.01
N ASP A 101 10.11 14.10 1.53
CA ASP A 101 10.05 15.38 2.22
C ASP A 101 9.11 15.22 3.42
N LEU A 102 9.69 14.86 4.55
CA LEU A 102 8.99 14.59 5.80
C LEU A 102 9.46 15.55 6.89
N LYS A 103 8.50 16.04 7.67
CA LYS A 103 8.71 16.96 8.78
C LYS A 103 7.99 16.47 10.02
N VAL A 104 8.52 16.84 11.17
CA VAL A 104 7.93 16.61 12.48
C VAL A 104 7.34 17.92 12.97
N LYS A 105 6.04 17.90 13.28
CA LYS A 105 5.35 19.05 13.85
C LYS A 105 5.93 19.36 15.24
N SER A 106 6.37 20.59 15.43
CA SER A 106 6.82 21.05 16.74
C SER A 106 5.63 21.32 17.66
N LYS A 107 5.80 21.03 18.97
CA LYS A 107 4.77 21.24 20.01
C LYS A 107 4.57 22.72 20.38
N GLY A 108 5.29 23.64 19.73
CA GLY A 108 5.19 25.09 19.93
C GLY A 108 3.91 25.71 19.35
N SER A 109 3.81 27.04 19.38
CA SER A 109 2.62 27.75 18.95
C SER A 109 2.31 27.53 17.45
N PRO A 110 1.04 27.70 16.99
CA PRO A 110 0.67 27.49 15.59
C PRO A 110 1.40 28.41 14.59
N PHE A 111 2.02 29.48 15.08
CA PHE A 111 2.64 30.55 14.30
C PHE A 111 4.17 30.46 14.28
N GLU A 112 4.78 29.61 15.12
CA GLU A 112 6.21 29.33 15.08
C GLU A 112 6.46 28.15 14.13
N CYS A 113 6.99 28.45 12.94
CA CYS A 113 7.32 27.47 11.90
C CYS A 113 8.65 26.74 12.22
N ASP A 114 8.79 26.25 13.45
CA ASP A 114 10.00 25.60 13.96
C ASP A 114 9.92 24.06 13.79
N ASP A 115 9.13 23.61 12.82
CA ASP A 115 8.98 22.20 12.50
C ASP A 115 10.32 21.63 12.03
N LYS A 116 10.69 20.48 12.60
CA LYS A 116 11.98 19.86 12.32
C LYS A 116 11.88 18.96 11.09
N VAL A 117 12.93 18.93 10.27
CA VAL A 117 13.03 17.97 9.17
C VAL A 117 13.22 16.58 9.75
N LEU A 118 12.40 15.62 9.33
CA LEU A 118 12.61 14.20 9.62
C LEU A 118 13.52 13.58 8.58
N SER A 119 13.20 13.81 7.31
CA SER A 119 13.96 13.30 6.16
C SER A 119 13.65 14.12 4.93
N TYR A 120 14.69 14.62 4.26
CA TYR A 120 14.57 15.37 3.01
C TYR A 120 15.66 14.89 2.06
N HIS A 121 15.30 14.01 1.12
CA HIS A 121 16.24 13.45 0.15
C HIS A 121 15.49 12.84 -1.04
N ALA A 122 16.24 12.52 -2.08
CA ALA A 122 15.77 11.67 -3.16
C ALA A 122 16.83 10.64 -3.51
N TYR A 123 16.39 9.43 -3.88
CA TYR A 123 17.29 8.37 -4.34
C TYR A 123 16.68 7.67 -5.55
N CYS A 124 17.54 7.04 -6.35
CA CYS A 124 17.15 6.42 -7.61
C CYS A 124 17.22 4.90 -7.51
N TYR A 125 16.15 4.22 -7.91
CA TYR A 125 16.15 2.77 -8.10
C TYR A 125 16.35 2.43 -9.57
N HIS A 126 17.50 1.84 -9.89
CA HIS A 126 17.87 1.46 -11.25
C HIS A 126 17.33 0.07 -11.61
N ASN A 127 16.22 0.05 -12.35
CA ASN A 127 15.57 -1.16 -12.84
C ASN A 127 16.49 -2.08 -13.65
N ILE A 128 17.36 -1.52 -14.51
CA ILE A 128 18.26 -2.29 -15.39
C ILE A 128 19.26 -3.13 -14.57
N ILE A 129 19.84 -2.57 -13.51
CA ILE A 129 20.84 -3.23 -12.68
C ILE A 129 20.21 -4.39 -11.90
N HIS A 130 18.95 -4.25 -11.50
CA HIS A 130 18.26 -5.18 -10.61
C HIS A 130 17.25 -6.10 -11.31
N ARG A 131 17.28 -6.15 -12.64
CA ARG A 131 16.32 -6.95 -13.43
C ARG A 131 16.41 -8.46 -13.15
N TYR A 132 17.61 -8.95 -12.83
CA TYR A 132 17.87 -10.36 -12.52
C TYR A 132 17.47 -10.76 -11.09
N ASP A 133 17.23 -9.77 -10.21
CA ASP A 133 16.76 -9.96 -8.83
C ASP A 133 15.23 -9.72 -8.70
N ALA A 134 14.51 -9.68 -9.82
CA ALA A 134 13.07 -9.47 -9.83
C ALA A 134 12.32 -10.67 -9.20
N GLY A 135 11.16 -10.40 -8.62
CA GLY A 135 10.31 -11.42 -8.00
C GLY A 135 10.51 -11.61 -6.50
N PHE A 136 11.40 -10.85 -5.86
CA PHE A 136 11.63 -10.90 -4.41
C PHE A 136 11.38 -9.53 -3.76
N ALA A 137 11.00 -9.56 -2.48
CA ALA A 137 10.94 -8.36 -1.68
C ALA A 137 12.36 -7.83 -1.41
N ARG A 138 12.53 -6.52 -1.59
CA ARG A 138 13.78 -5.80 -1.43
C ARG A 138 13.60 -4.72 -0.37
N LYS A 139 14.62 -4.68 0.48
CA LYS A 139 14.80 -3.66 1.50
C LYS A 139 15.84 -2.65 1.04
N GLN A 140 15.44 -1.39 0.96
CA GLN A 140 16.35 -0.25 0.76
C GLN A 140 16.38 0.57 2.05
N VAL A 141 17.58 0.87 2.55
CA VAL A 141 17.76 1.69 3.75
C VAL A 141 18.46 2.98 3.35
N GLU A 142 17.80 4.10 3.63
CA GLU A 142 18.31 5.44 3.37
C GLU A 142 18.55 6.17 4.68
N SER A 143 19.76 6.66 4.86
CA SER A 143 20.17 7.35 6.07
C SER A 143 20.45 8.81 5.78
N THR A 144 19.76 9.69 6.50
CA THR A 144 19.94 11.15 6.43
C THR A 144 20.53 11.68 7.73
N GLU A 145 20.68 13.00 7.82
CA GLU A 145 21.15 13.69 9.02
C GLU A 145 20.24 13.44 10.23
N HIS A 146 18.92 13.36 10.03
CA HIS A 146 17.93 13.33 11.12
C HIS A 146 17.23 11.99 11.30
N SER A 147 17.30 11.08 10.33
CA SER A 147 16.69 9.76 10.47
C SER A 147 17.29 8.71 9.54
N THR A 148 17.04 7.44 9.88
CA THR A 148 17.24 6.30 8.99
C THR A 148 15.87 5.74 8.61
N MET A 149 15.59 5.62 7.32
CA MET A 149 14.33 5.12 6.77
C MET A 149 14.53 3.80 6.04
N GLU A 150 13.55 2.92 6.14
CA GLU A 150 13.48 1.65 5.41
C GLU A 150 12.34 1.70 4.39
N PHE A 151 12.62 1.30 3.16
CA PHE A 151 11.65 1.14 2.08
C PHE A 151 11.62 -0.33 1.68
N MET A 152 10.43 -0.94 1.75
CA MET A 152 10.21 -2.33 1.36
C MET A 152 9.37 -2.36 0.08
N PHE A 153 9.92 -2.94 -0.99
CA PHE A 153 9.27 -3.00 -2.30
C PHE A 153 9.72 -4.24 -3.09
N ALA A 154 9.04 -4.58 -4.19
CA ALA A 154 9.45 -5.64 -5.10
C ALA A 154 9.38 -5.16 -6.55
N HIS A 155 10.38 -5.53 -7.35
CA HIS A 155 10.39 -5.40 -8.80
C HIS A 155 9.76 -6.66 -9.39
N LEU A 156 8.68 -6.51 -10.14
CA LEU A 156 7.96 -7.61 -10.77
C LEU A 156 8.04 -7.51 -12.28
N ASN A 157 8.67 -8.52 -12.89
CA ASN A 157 8.76 -8.63 -14.34
C ASN A 157 7.41 -9.00 -14.93
N GLN A 158 7.09 -8.41 -16.08
CA GLN A 158 5.85 -8.70 -16.82
C GLN A 158 4.62 -8.69 -15.89
N ALA A 159 4.32 -7.55 -15.29
CA ALA A 159 3.30 -7.41 -14.28
C ALA A 159 2.14 -6.54 -14.74
N VAL A 160 1.01 -6.73 -14.06
CA VAL A 160 -0.23 -5.97 -14.29
C VAL A 160 -0.66 -5.25 -13.01
N GLU A 161 -1.36 -4.15 -13.18
CA GLU A 161 -2.03 -3.45 -12.10
C GLU A 161 -3.31 -4.20 -11.70
N ALA A 162 -3.48 -4.40 -10.40
CA ALA A 162 -4.68 -4.91 -9.77
C ALA A 162 -5.27 -3.83 -8.87
N THR A 163 -6.37 -3.21 -9.32
CA THR A 163 -7.14 -2.27 -8.49
C THR A 163 -8.26 -3.04 -7.78
N ILE A 164 -8.19 -3.09 -6.46
CA ILE A 164 -9.07 -3.89 -5.60
C ILE A 164 -10.17 -3.00 -5.00
N GLN A 165 -11.40 -3.50 -5.06
CA GLN A 165 -12.57 -2.92 -4.43
C GLN A 165 -13.27 -3.98 -3.59
N ILE A 166 -13.80 -3.58 -2.43
CA ILE A 166 -14.57 -4.46 -1.55
C ILE A 166 -15.92 -3.79 -1.29
N ARG A 167 -16.99 -4.57 -1.39
CA ARG A 167 -18.35 -4.10 -1.11
C ARG A 167 -19.04 -5.03 -0.12
N VAL A 168 -19.82 -4.45 0.78
CA VAL A 168 -20.82 -5.16 1.57
C VAL A 168 -22.07 -5.28 0.69
N ASP A 169 -22.36 -6.49 0.23
CA ASP A 169 -23.50 -6.76 -0.63
C ASP A 169 -24.78 -6.95 0.21
N GLU A 170 -24.67 -7.65 1.36
CA GLU A 170 -25.77 -7.93 2.28
C GLU A 170 -25.28 -8.05 3.73
N GLY A 171 -26.17 -7.82 4.71
CA GLY A 171 -25.89 -8.01 6.13
C GLY A 171 -25.32 -6.76 6.83
N SER A 172 -24.63 -6.97 7.95
CA SER A 172 -24.14 -5.89 8.80
C SER A 172 -22.87 -5.24 8.24
N SER A 173 -22.81 -3.90 8.24
CA SER A 173 -21.58 -3.14 8.03
C SER A 173 -20.81 -2.90 9.34
N ASP A 174 -21.33 -3.41 10.46
CA ASP A 174 -20.77 -3.24 11.79
C ASP A 174 -19.78 -4.37 12.11
N PHE A 175 -18.58 -4.29 11.55
CA PHE A 175 -17.51 -5.24 11.80
C PHE A 175 -16.14 -4.57 11.78
N LYS A 176 -15.15 -5.21 12.39
CA LYS A 176 -13.72 -4.87 12.30
C LYS A 176 -13.10 -5.77 11.23
N ALA A 177 -12.16 -5.25 10.43
CA ALA A 177 -11.48 -6.05 9.44
C ALA A 177 -10.04 -5.60 9.13
N ARG A 178 -9.23 -6.59 8.78
CA ARG A 178 -7.94 -6.43 8.12
C ARG A 178 -8.00 -7.10 6.75
N VAL A 179 -7.65 -6.33 5.73
CA VAL A 179 -7.60 -6.78 4.35
C VAL A 179 -6.18 -6.61 3.86
N ALA A 180 -5.59 -7.69 3.36
CA ALA A 180 -4.28 -7.66 2.75
C ALA A 180 -4.26 -8.39 1.40
N ALA A 181 -3.31 -8.00 0.56
CA ALA A 181 -3.08 -8.58 -0.74
C ALA A 181 -1.63 -9.04 -0.84
N ALA A 182 -1.43 -10.30 -1.23
CA ALA A 182 -0.12 -10.89 -1.39
C ALA A 182 0.02 -11.47 -2.79
N THR A 183 1.19 -11.30 -3.40
CA THR A 183 1.54 -11.90 -4.70
C THR A 183 2.33 -13.17 -4.44
N ALA A 184 1.90 -14.30 -5.00
CA ALA A 184 2.56 -15.59 -4.78
C ALA A 184 4.05 -15.52 -5.17
N GLY A 185 4.90 -16.05 -4.28
CA GLY A 185 6.36 -16.00 -4.42
C GLY A 185 7.03 -14.81 -3.74
N ILE A 186 6.27 -13.82 -3.26
CA ILE A 186 6.80 -12.70 -2.48
C ILE A 186 6.38 -12.86 -1.03
N ASP A 187 7.35 -12.84 -0.13
CA ASP A 187 7.14 -12.94 1.32
C ASP A 187 6.82 -11.57 1.97
N GLU A 188 5.91 -10.82 1.33
CA GLU A 188 5.43 -9.53 1.81
C GLU A 188 3.98 -9.32 1.32
N GLU A 189 3.20 -8.58 2.11
CA GLU A 189 1.82 -8.26 1.76
C GLU A 189 1.54 -6.75 1.77
N VAL A 190 0.61 -6.36 0.91
CA VAL A 190 0.08 -5.01 0.83
C VAL A 190 -1.17 -4.94 1.70
N VAL A 191 -1.09 -4.28 2.84
CA VAL A 191 -2.26 -4.01 3.67
C VAL A 191 -3.12 -2.96 2.98
N LEU A 192 -4.33 -3.36 2.56
CA LEU A 192 -5.30 -2.50 1.88
C LEU A 192 -6.19 -1.78 2.89
N LEU A 193 -6.49 -2.44 4.01
CA LEU A 193 -7.29 -1.91 5.10
C LEU A 193 -6.83 -2.58 6.40
N ASN A 194 -6.69 -1.80 7.46
CA ASN A 194 -6.63 -2.31 8.82
C ASN A 194 -7.47 -1.37 9.69
N SER A 195 -8.65 -1.85 10.10
CA SER A 195 -9.56 -1.06 10.93
C SER A 195 -9.12 -0.98 12.39
N LEU A 196 -8.17 -1.83 12.82
CA LEU A 196 -7.76 -1.99 14.21
C LEU A 196 -9.01 -2.18 15.09
N ASP A 197 -9.12 -1.42 16.17
CA ASP A 197 -10.28 -1.46 17.06
C ASP A 197 -11.49 -0.66 16.56
N ARG A 198 -11.40 -0.04 15.38
CA ARG A 198 -12.50 0.71 14.78
C ARG A 198 -13.28 -0.17 13.83
N LYS A 199 -14.55 0.19 13.65
CA LYS A 199 -15.43 -0.40 12.63
C LYS A 199 -14.97 0.01 11.24
N VAL A 200 -15.20 -0.85 10.27
CA VAL A 200 -14.95 -0.57 8.86
C VAL A 200 -15.87 0.59 8.42
N VAL A 201 -15.31 1.53 7.65
CA VAL A 201 -16.09 2.62 7.06
C VAL A 201 -16.66 2.15 5.73
N VAL A 202 -17.98 2.13 5.64
CA VAL A 202 -18.75 1.70 4.46
C VAL A 202 -19.61 2.86 3.99
N ASP A 203 -19.60 3.15 2.69
CA ASP A 203 -20.45 4.20 2.11
C ASP A 203 -21.90 3.74 1.89
N GLU A 204 -22.76 4.66 1.44
CA GLU A 204 -24.19 4.39 1.16
C GLU A 204 -24.40 3.32 0.07
N ASN A 205 -23.41 3.09 -0.79
CA ASN A 205 -23.46 2.06 -1.82
C ASN A 205 -22.87 0.73 -1.35
N GLY A 206 -22.51 0.60 -0.07
CA GLY A 206 -21.86 -0.60 0.47
C GLY A 206 -20.37 -0.69 0.17
N LEU A 207 -19.72 0.32 -0.42
CA LEU A 207 -18.29 0.28 -0.73
C LEU A 207 -17.47 0.48 0.55
N VAL A 208 -16.56 -0.45 0.80
CA VAL A 208 -15.62 -0.37 1.92
C VAL A 208 -14.51 0.63 1.57
N THR A 209 -14.27 1.59 2.47
CA THR A 209 -13.18 2.56 2.33
C THR A 209 -11.83 1.89 2.62
N LEU A 210 -11.05 1.62 1.57
CA LEU A 210 -9.70 1.09 1.69
C LEU A 210 -8.66 2.21 1.86
N GLN A 211 -7.58 1.94 2.60
CA GLN A 211 -6.42 2.82 2.69
C GLN A 211 -5.59 2.79 1.39
N ARG A 212 -5.44 1.59 0.81
CA ARG A 212 -4.76 1.35 -0.45
C ARG A 212 -5.63 0.44 -1.32
N ARG A 213 -5.56 0.62 -2.64
CA ARG A 213 -6.33 -0.19 -3.59
C ARG A 213 -5.52 -0.80 -4.71
N VAL A 214 -4.31 -0.29 -4.96
CA VAL A 214 -3.48 -0.69 -6.09
C VAL A 214 -2.40 -1.67 -5.63
N VAL A 215 -2.37 -2.82 -6.29
CA VAL A 215 -1.38 -3.88 -6.12
C VAL A 215 -0.84 -4.25 -7.51
N VAL A 216 0.39 -4.73 -7.56
CA VAL A 216 1.09 -5.18 -8.76
C VAL A 216 1.27 -6.68 -8.66
N VAL A 217 0.94 -7.38 -9.75
CA VAL A 217 0.97 -8.84 -9.78
C VAL A 217 1.64 -9.28 -11.07
N ALA A 218 2.69 -10.09 -10.97
CA ALA A 218 3.34 -10.69 -12.14
C ALA A 218 2.35 -11.60 -12.88
N GLU A 219 2.33 -11.54 -14.22
CA GLU A 219 1.35 -12.22 -15.08
C GLU A 219 1.24 -13.73 -14.79
N LYS A 220 2.37 -14.38 -14.50
CA LYS A 220 2.47 -15.82 -14.22
C LYS A 220 2.33 -16.19 -12.74
N SER A 221 1.98 -15.22 -11.89
CA SER A 221 1.79 -15.41 -10.45
C SER A 221 0.29 -15.52 -10.10
N MET A 222 -0.03 -15.40 -8.81
CA MET A 222 -1.37 -15.42 -8.27
C MET A 222 -1.50 -14.29 -7.25
N LEU A 223 -2.59 -13.53 -7.32
CA LEU A 223 -2.97 -12.59 -6.29
C LEU A 223 -3.79 -13.30 -5.22
N THR A 224 -3.35 -13.26 -3.98
CA THR A 224 -4.15 -13.69 -2.82
C THR A 224 -4.69 -12.46 -2.12
N VAL A 225 -6.01 -12.33 -1.99
CA VAL A 225 -6.63 -11.33 -1.11
C VAL A 225 -7.11 -12.02 0.15
N SER A 226 -6.55 -11.67 1.30
CA SER A 226 -7.00 -12.12 2.61
C SER A 226 -7.94 -11.10 3.24
N VAL A 227 -9.00 -11.59 3.86
CA VAL A 227 -9.92 -10.80 4.69
C VAL A 227 -10.05 -11.49 6.03
N GLU A 228 -9.57 -10.83 7.07
CA GLU A 228 -9.73 -11.18 8.47
C GLU A 228 -10.81 -10.27 9.04
N ALA A 229 -11.92 -10.81 9.54
CA ALA A 229 -13.03 -10.01 10.03
C ALA A 229 -13.67 -10.58 11.30
N THR A 230 -14.19 -9.69 12.16
CA THR A 230 -14.91 -10.01 13.40
C THR A 230 -16.02 -8.99 13.64
N ASP A 231 -17.15 -9.42 14.21
CA ASP A 231 -18.35 -8.60 14.47
C ASP A 231 -18.42 -8.02 15.90
N GLY A 232 -17.43 -8.29 16.77
CA GLY A 232 -17.45 -7.77 18.14
C GLY A 232 -16.19 -8.02 18.97
N GLU A 233 -16.13 -7.40 20.15
CA GLU A 233 -15.07 -7.64 21.13
C GLU A 233 -15.28 -9.00 21.81
N GLY A 234 -14.54 -10.01 21.34
CA GLY A 234 -14.62 -11.39 21.83
C GLY A 234 -15.16 -12.41 20.82
N GLY A 235 -15.55 -11.96 19.62
CA GLY A 235 -15.89 -12.86 18.50
C GLY A 235 -14.65 -13.44 17.83
N ASP A 236 -14.73 -14.69 17.37
CA ASP A 236 -13.64 -15.36 16.65
C ASP A 236 -13.29 -14.58 15.36
N ILE A 237 -11.99 -14.36 15.14
CA ILE A 237 -11.51 -13.74 13.90
C ILE A 237 -11.64 -14.77 12.77
N ILE A 238 -12.55 -14.49 11.83
CA ILE A 238 -12.74 -15.33 10.65
C ILE A 238 -11.79 -14.86 9.56
N THR A 239 -10.89 -15.74 9.14
CA THR A 239 -9.97 -15.49 8.01
C THR A 239 -10.47 -16.19 6.76
N LYS A 240 -10.59 -15.44 5.66
CA LYS A 240 -10.84 -16.01 4.33
C LYS A 240 -9.81 -15.51 3.33
N LYS A 241 -9.41 -16.39 2.40
CA LYS A 241 -8.42 -16.09 1.36
C LYS A 241 -9.01 -16.43 -0.01
N LEU A 242 -8.79 -15.57 -0.99
CA LEU A 242 -9.18 -15.78 -2.38
C LEU A 242 -8.01 -15.58 -3.30
N ASN A 243 -7.90 -16.49 -4.26
CA ASN A 243 -6.86 -16.48 -5.26
C ASN A 243 -7.44 -15.98 -6.59
N PHE A 244 -6.80 -14.98 -7.17
CA PHE A 244 -7.14 -14.42 -8.46
C PHE A 244 -5.97 -14.58 -9.42
N ARG A 245 -6.25 -15.14 -10.59
CA ARG A 245 -5.27 -15.19 -11.68
C ARG A 245 -5.19 -13.80 -12.32
N PRO A 246 -3.97 -13.25 -12.48
CA PRO A 246 -3.76 -11.98 -13.17
C PRO A 246 -4.34 -12.01 -14.59
N ARG A 247 -4.77 -10.84 -15.05
CA ARG A 247 -5.25 -10.63 -16.41
C ARG A 247 -4.72 -9.31 -16.94
N VAL A 248 -4.66 -9.21 -18.25
CA VAL A 248 -4.20 -7.99 -18.95
C VAL A 248 -5.26 -6.88 -18.90
N ALA A 249 -6.53 -7.26 -18.80
CA ALA A 249 -7.70 -6.39 -18.67
C ALA A 249 -8.84 -7.11 -17.93
N LEU A 250 -10.00 -6.45 -17.83
CA LEU A 250 -11.25 -6.97 -17.28
C LEU A 250 -11.31 -6.98 -15.75
N ARG A 251 -12.46 -7.41 -15.24
CA ARG A 251 -12.70 -7.58 -13.81
C ARG A 251 -12.76 -9.05 -13.44
N SER A 252 -12.27 -9.36 -12.25
CA SER A 252 -12.53 -10.62 -11.56
C SER A 252 -13.34 -10.31 -10.31
N LYS A 253 -14.48 -10.99 -10.14
CA LYS A 253 -15.32 -10.86 -8.94
C LYS A 253 -15.34 -12.16 -8.14
N ALA A 254 -15.29 -12.06 -6.82
CA ALA A 254 -15.52 -13.18 -5.93
C ALA A 254 -16.32 -12.73 -4.69
N LEU A 255 -16.98 -13.68 -4.04
CA LEU A 255 -17.90 -13.44 -2.94
C LEU A 255 -17.37 -14.11 -1.67
N TYR A 256 -17.42 -13.38 -0.56
CA TYR A 256 -17.22 -13.87 0.80
C TYR A 256 -18.55 -13.87 1.54
N LYS A 257 -18.87 -15.00 2.17
CA LYS A 257 -19.99 -15.09 3.09
C LYS A 257 -19.45 -15.21 4.51
N PHE A 258 -19.56 -14.17 5.31
CA PHE A 258 -19.37 -14.22 6.75
C PHE A 258 -20.72 -14.51 7.41
N GLY A 259 -20.72 -14.99 8.66
CA GLY A 259 -21.98 -15.22 9.38
C GLY A 259 -22.82 -13.95 9.55
N PHE A 260 -22.17 -12.79 9.56
CA PHE A 260 -22.79 -11.48 9.78
C PHE A 260 -22.92 -10.61 8.51
N CYS A 261 -22.17 -10.87 7.44
CA CYS A 261 -22.26 -10.11 6.19
C CYS A 261 -21.77 -10.88 4.96
N ASN A 262 -22.23 -10.49 3.78
CA ASN A 262 -21.73 -10.94 2.49
C ASN A 262 -20.88 -9.82 1.86
N LEU A 263 -19.62 -10.10 1.57
CA LEU A 263 -18.73 -9.16 0.88
C LEU A 263 -18.50 -9.61 -0.56
N SER A 264 -18.43 -8.67 -1.50
CA SER A 264 -17.81 -8.91 -2.80
C SER A 264 -16.45 -8.25 -2.90
N VAL A 265 -15.49 -9.00 -3.44
CA VAL A 265 -14.17 -8.49 -3.85
C VAL A 265 -14.14 -8.43 -5.36
N VAL A 266 -13.87 -7.23 -5.89
CA VAL A 266 -13.69 -6.98 -7.31
C VAL A 266 -12.25 -6.55 -7.53
N VAL A 267 -11.57 -7.25 -8.43
CA VAL A 267 -10.23 -6.89 -8.90
C VAL A 267 -10.37 -6.42 -10.34
N ALA A 268 -10.11 -5.15 -10.58
CA ALA A 268 -9.99 -4.58 -11.92
C ALA A 268 -8.54 -4.68 -12.36
N TRP A 269 -8.30 -5.35 -13.48
CA TRP A 269 -6.98 -5.55 -14.03
C TRP A 269 -6.71 -4.56 -15.15
N SER A 270 -5.51 -4.02 -15.19
CA SER A 270 -5.07 -3.16 -16.29
C SER A 270 -3.57 -3.27 -16.51
N MET A 271 -3.16 -3.12 -17.76
CA MET A 271 -1.79 -2.72 -18.06
C MET A 271 -1.60 -1.25 -17.73
N VAL A 272 -0.39 -0.93 -17.29
CA VAL A 272 0.05 0.45 -17.22
C VAL A 272 0.28 0.94 -18.66
N PRO A 273 -0.27 2.10 -19.06
CA PRO A 273 -0.16 2.62 -20.42
C PRO A 273 1.28 2.85 -20.88
#